data_AF-A0A9W6XKY6-F1
#
_entry.id   AF-A0A9W6XKY6-F1
#
_cell.length_a   1.000
_cell.length_b   1.000
_cell.length_c   1.000
_cell.angle_alpha   90.00
_cell.angle_beta   90.00
_cell.angle_gamma   90.00
#
_symmetry.space_group_name_H-M   'P 1'
#
loop_
_entity.id
_entity.type
_entity.pdbx_description
1 polymer ?
#
loop_
_entity_poly.entity_id
_entity_poly.type
_entity_poly.pdbx_seq_one_letter_code
_entity_poly.pdbx_strand_id
1 'polypeptide(L)'
;MLKTWLGAVCCAALGLTAARSIDEYDEQARVIVDNLTTEQVLGQLAQVGINAMLNEDYSLNETLVRNYAKLKIGSYLTTPFTNGPNELTGAVGWDAAQWRDIITRIQDIAMEENDGIPMVYGIDTVHGAGFILNSTMFGAQLNGAASFNPDLVYEMGRIGAQDTRAAGIPWVFGPILEIASNPLWPRTYETFGEDPHLVSVMADAVTPTGHDQDQVQISDFDLLNYFVRPFKAAIDAGALTTMENYISINGVPVIGNHRILEVLLREDLAYDGMAVSDFGEIGSMNNFHRVARDANEAVRFSYTHTGIDMSMGFDSTYLNGTKLLIKESPEYFNRLKDSARRIIKLKLQLGLYDNPVPGANDVALMRNNDDVQKSLDMARESIVLLQNNDSTLPIPTTTKVFLTGHSAHNIGNQCGGWSVRWPGYTGNELFPNGISVKEGMEAIAGDKVTYFNGLDSDGNYSDANMTTAKQYASQAEYTIAVIGEHPSRLPARR
;
A
#
# COMPACT_ATOMS: atom_id res chain seq x y z
N MET A 1 43.05 8.91 -12.45
CA MET A 1 44.12 9.34 -11.52
C MET A 1 43.74 8.86 -10.13
N LEU A 2 44.62 8.17 -9.41
CA LEU A 2 44.35 7.73 -8.02
C LEU A 2 44.63 8.87 -7.03
N LYS A 3 43.71 9.09 -6.08
CA LYS A 3 43.94 9.71 -4.76
C LYS A 3 42.96 9.07 -3.77
N THR A 4 43.36 8.02 -3.06
CA THR A 4 44.11 7.97 -1.78
C THR A 4 43.18 7.82 -0.58
N TRP A 5 43.10 6.58 -0.08
CA TRP A 5 42.70 6.24 1.28
C TRP A 5 43.74 6.73 2.30
N LEU A 6 43.30 6.83 3.58
CA LEU A 6 44.01 7.07 4.85
C LEU A 6 43.74 8.43 5.50
N GLY A 7 43.01 8.39 6.62
CA GLY A 7 42.66 9.56 7.43
C GLY A 7 41.89 9.24 8.72
N ALA A 8 42.06 8.04 9.30
CA ALA A 8 41.45 7.69 10.57
C ALA A 8 42.29 8.22 11.74
N VAL A 9 41.90 9.34 12.34
CA VAL A 9 42.35 9.78 13.67
C VAL A 9 41.15 10.27 14.48
N CYS A 10 41.08 9.77 15.72
CA CYS A 10 40.02 9.91 16.70
C CYS A 10 39.42 11.33 16.88
N CYS A 11 38.11 11.44 16.66
CA CYS A 11 37.23 12.33 17.44
C CYS A 11 36.21 11.47 18.21
N ALA A 12 36.65 10.85 19.30
CA ALA A 12 35.73 10.44 20.34
C ALA A 12 35.23 11.69 21.10
N ALA A 13 34.01 11.63 21.63
CA ALA A 13 33.27 12.74 22.25
C ALA A 13 32.74 13.82 21.28
N LEU A 14 31.59 13.52 20.65
CA LEU A 14 30.36 14.34 20.76
C LEU A 14 29.11 13.59 20.23
N GLY A 15 29.03 12.28 20.46
CA GLY A 15 27.83 11.48 20.18
C GLY A 15 26.81 11.60 21.32
N LEU A 16 26.10 12.73 21.43
CA LEU A 16 25.17 12.97 22.53
C LEU A 16 24.01 13.95 22.20
N THR A 17 23.54 13.97 20.94
CA THR A 17 22.40 14.82 20.49
C THR A 17 21.45 14.16 19.49
N ALA A 18 21.30 12.82 19.51
CA ALA A 18 20.34 12.11 18.63
C ALA A 18 19.34 11.20 19.37
N ALA A 19 19.58 10.84 20.63
CA ALA A 19 18.72 9.95 21.41
C ALA A 19 17.63 10.70 22.22
N ARG A 20 17.00 11.75 21.64
CA ARG A 20 16.21 12.72 22.44
C ARG A 20 14.91 13.25 21.82
N SER A 21 14.28 12.51 20.91
CA SER A 21 12.94 12.84 20.36
C SER A 21 11.92 11.68 20.37
N ILE A 22 12.34 10.44 20.67
CA ILE A 22 11.44 9.28 20.74
C ILE A 22 10.71 9.22 22.10
N ASP A 23 11.44 9.55 23.17
CA ASP A 23 11.02 9.46 24.58
C ASP A 23 9.85 10.42 24.94
N GLU A 24 9.72 11.55 24.24
CA GLU A 24 8.69 12.56 24.55
C GLU A 24 7.28 12.08 24.14
N TYR A 25 7.12 11.53 22.94
CA TYR A 25 5.84 10.98 22.50
C TYR A 25 5.44 9.73 23.29
N ASP A 26 6.41 8.97 23.80
CA ASP A 26 6.15 7.80 24.64
C ASP A 26 5.52 8.17 25.98
N GLU A 27 6.08 9.18 26.67
CA GLU A 27 5.51 9.67 27.93
C GLU A 27 4.17 10.38 27.71
N GLN A 28 4.02 11.19 26.66
CA GLN A 28 2.73 11.81 26.31
C GLN A 28 1.64 10.75 26.03
N ALA A 29 1.95 9.73 25.22
CA ALA A 29 1.03 8.64 24.94
C ALA A 29 0.68 7.83 26.20
N ARG A 30 1.65 7.59 27.09
CA ARG A 30 1.43 6.92 28.37
C ARG A 30 0.49 7.71 29.27
N VAL A 31 0.71 9.03 29.42
CA VAL A 31 -0.16 9.92 30.21
C VAL A 31 -1.58 9.97 29.65
N ILE A 32 -1.76 9.99 28.32
CA ILE A 32 -3.10 9.90 27.71
C ILE A 32 -3.75 8.56 28.04
N VAL A 33 -3.05 7.44 27.78
CA VAL A 33 -3.58 6.07 27.98
C VAL A 33 -3.85 5.73 29.44
N ASP A 34 -3.10 6.29 30.38
CA ASP A 34 -3.37 6.15 31.82
C ASP A 34 -4.67 6.83 32.27
N ASN A 35 -5.20 7.78 31.49
CA ASN A 35 -6.48 8.46 31.74
C ASN A 35 -7.64 7.95 30.88
N LEU A 36 -7.41 7.02 29.95
CA LEU A 36 -8.48 6.45 29.11
C LEU A 36 -9.38 5.50 29.89
N THR A 37 -10.68 5.57 29.61
CA THR A 37 -11.64 4.54 30.00
C THR A 37 -11.33 3.22 29.29
N THR A 38 -11.79 2.09 29.87
CA THR A 38 -11.70 0.78 29.21
C THR A 38 -12.30 0.79 27.80
N GLU A 39 -13.41 1.49 27.60
CA GLU A 39 -14.07 1.59 26.29
C GLU A 39 -13.22 2.37 25.28
N GLN A 40 -12.58 3.46 25.70
CA GLN A 40 -11.63 4.19 24.85
C GLN A 40 -10.40 3.35 24.50
N VAL A 41 -9.80 2.66 25.49
CA VAL A 41 -8.70 1.72 25.23
C VAL A 41 -9.13 0.70 24.17
N LEU A 42 -10.19 -0.07 24.42
CA LEU A 42 -10.65 -1.11 23.48
C LEU A 42 -11.00 -0.54 22.10
N GLY A 43 -11.60 0.65 22.03
CA GLY A 43 -11.91 1.34 20.78
C GLY A 43 -10.66 1.70 19.97
N GLN A 44 -9.57 2.13 20.62
CA GLN A 44 -8.31 2.44 19.91
C GLN A 44 -7.76 1.25 19.12
N LEU A 45 -7.94 0.03 19.64
CA LEU A 45 -7.43 -1.22 19.07
C LEU A 45 -8.22 -1.70 17.83
N ALA A 46 -9.25 -0.97 17.38
CA ALA A 46 -10.08 -1.32 16.23
C ALA A 46 -9.94 -0.33 15.07
N GLN A 47 -9.90 -0.88 13.85
CA GLN A 47 -9.94 -0.16 12.59
C GLN A 47 -11.07 -0.68 11.68
N VAL A 48 -11.90 0.23 11.17
CA VAL A 48 -13.13 -0.11 10.44
C VAL A 48 -13.13 0.46 9.02
N GLY A 49 -13.42 -0.36 8.02
CA GLY A 49 -13.51 0.08 6.63
C GLY A 49 -14.64 1.08 6.39
N ILE A 50 -14.38 2.14 5.61
CA ILE A 50 -15.32 3.27 5.41
C ILE A 50 -16.72 2.84 4.93
N ASN A 51 -16.84 1.75 4.17
CA ASN A 51 -18.11 1.21 3.69
C ASN A 51 -19.14 0.97 4.80
N ALA A 52 -18.72 0.73 6.04
CA ALA A 52 -19.61 0.58 7.20
C ALA A 52 -20.33 1.88 7.62
N MET A 53 -19.93 3.03 7.05
CA MET A 53 -20.39 4.38 7.43
C MET A 53 -21.01 5.16 6.26
N LEU A 54 -21.23 4.53 5.11
CA LEU A 54 -21.77 5.18 3.91
C LEU A 54 -23.21 4.75 3.62
N ASN A 55 -23.90 5.56 2.82
CA ASN A 55 -25.13 5.20 2.14
C ASN A 55 -24.81 4.45 0.83
N GLU A 56 -25.83 3.91 0.16
CA GLU A 56 -25.68 3.15 -1.10
C GLU A 56 -25.10 4.01 -2.25
N ASP A 57 -25.26 5.33 -2.21
CA ASP A 57 -24.68 6.30 -3.16
C ASP A 57 -23.24 6.74 -2.79
N TYR A 58 -22.65 6.09 -1.78
CA TYR A 58 -21.39 6.43 -1.12
C TYR A 58 -21.34 7.80 -0.41
N SER A 59 -22.46 8.50 -0.24
CA SER A 59 -22.52 9.66 0.65
C SER A 59 -22.34 9.24 2.11
N LEU A 60 -21.76 10.11 2.94
CA LEU A 60 -21.49 9.81 4.34
C LEU A 60 -22.79 9.71 5.17
N ASN A 61 -22.98 8.59 5.87
CA ASN A 61 -24.10 8.42 6.78
C ASN A 61 -23.69 8.84 8.20
N GLU A 62 -23.92 10.10 8.56
CA GLU A 62 -23.54 10.63 9.88
C GLU A 62 -24.11 9.85 11.08
N THR A 63 -25.25 9.17 10.92
CA THR A 63 -25.80 8.33 11.99
C THR A 63 -24.94 7.10 12.22
N LEU A 64 -24.48 6.44 11.15
CA LEU A 64 -23.53 5.33 11.24
C LEU A 64 -22.17 5.80 11.75
N VAL A 65 -21.62 6.91 11.23
CA VAL A 65 -20.37 7.50 11.73
C VAL A 65 -20.45 7.74 13.24
N ARG A 66 -21.53 8.38 13.72
CA ARG A 66 -21.73 8.67 15.14
C ARG A 66 -21.91 7.42 15.99
N ASN A 67 -22.49 6.35 15.45
CA ASN A 67 -22.56 5.06 16.11
C ASN A 67 -21.18 4.42 16.28
N TYR A 68 -20.32 4.46 15.26
CA TYR A 68 -18.94 3.97 15.36
C TYR A 68 -18.08 4.88 16.27
N ALA A 69 -18.24 6.20 16.20
CA ALA A 69 -17.54 7.14 17.06
C ALA A 69 -17.84 6.92 18.56
N LYS A 70 -19.08 6.57 18.90
CA LYS A 70 -19.49 6.15 20.27
C LYS A 70 -18.86 4.84 20.74
N LEU A 71 -18.42 3.98 19.82
CA LEU A 71 -17.61 2.80 20.12
C LEU A 71 -16.11 3.15 20.29
N LYS A 72 -15.76 4.45 20.26
CA LYS A 72 -14.43 5.01 20.50
C LYS A 72 -13.35 4.51 19.51
N ILE A 73 -13.79 4.13 18.30
CA ILE A 73 -12.97 3.51 17.25
C ILE A 73 -11.72 4.34 16.97
N GLY A 74 -10.56 3.68 16.96
CA GLY A 74 -9.25 4.31 16.83
C GLY A 74 -8.91 4.74 15.41
N SER A 75 -9.38 3.99 14.41
CA SER A 75 -8.98 4.20 13.02
C SER A 75 -10.08 3.80 12.03
N TYR A 76 -10.01 4.40 10.84
CA TYR A 76 -10.82 4.01 9.69
C TYR A 76 -9.92 3.80 8.47
N LEU A 77 -10.40 3.07 7.47
CA LEU A 77 -9.59 2.77 6.28
C LEU A 77 -10.33 2.71 4.94
N THR A 78 -9.50 2.62 3.90
CA THR A 78 -9.78 2.22 2.51
C THR A 78 -10.74 3.13 1.75
N THR A 79 -10.98 2.82 0.48
CA THR A 79 -11.89 3.54 -0.41
C THR A 79 -13.18 2.73 -0.64
N PRO A 80 -14.36 3.36 -0.78
CA PRO A 80 -15.55 2.61 -1.17
C PRO A 80 -15.44 2.06 -2.61
N PHE A 81 -14.58 2.67 -3.44
CA PHE A 81 -14.36 2.29 -4.84
C PHE A 81 -13.45 1.06 -5.02
N THR A 82 -13.03 0.40 -3.93
CA THR A 82 -12.11 -0.75 -3.93
C THR A 82 -12.54 -1.83 -4.93
N ASN A 83 -13.84 -2.15 -4.96
CA ASN A 83 -14.42 -3.16 -5.84
C ASN A 83 -14.91 -2.63 -7.20
N GLY A 84 -14.80 -1.31 -7.45
CA GLY A 84 -15.23 -0.66 -8.68
C GLY A 84 -16.12 0.57 -8.47
N PRO A 85 -16.72 1.10 -9.55
CA PRO A 85 -17.61 2.26 -9.49
C PRO A 85 -18.86 2.02 -8.65
N ASN A 86 -19.41 3.11 -8.11
CA ASN A 86 -20.72 3.10 -7.47
C ASN A 86 -21.83 2.87 -8.52
N GLU A 87 -22.63 1.81 -8.39
CA GLU A 87 -23.64 1.44 -9.40
C GLU A 87 -24.81 2.43 -9.50
N LEU A 88 -25.11 3.20 -8.44
CA LEU A 88 -26.24 4.15 -8.42
C LEU A 88 -25.87 5.51 -9.03
N THR A 89 -24.66 6.00 -8.77
CA THR A 89 -24.19 7.34 -9.17
C THR A 89 -23.26 7.33 -10.37
N GLY A 90 -22.66 6.18 -10.69
CA GLY A 90 -21.57 6.08 -11.67
C GLY A 90 -20.24 6.67 -11.20
N ALA A 91 -20.12 7.09 -9.92
CA ALA A 91 -18.88 7.62 -9.38
C ALA A 91 -17.77 6.55 -9.37
N VAL A 92 -16.55 6.94 -9.74
CA VAL A 92 -15.41 6.03 -9.97
C VAL A 92 -14.26 6.23 -8.98
N GLY A 93 -14.39 7.22 -8.10
CA GLY A 93 -13.34 7.72 -7.22
C GLY A 93 -13.77 9.04 -6.59
N TRP A 94 -12.97 9.54 -5.66
CA TRP A 94 -13.07 10.90 -5.13
C TRP A 94 -11.78 11.67 -5.41
N ASP A 95 -11.89 12.96 -5.71
CA ASP A 95 -10.74 13.86 -5.72
C ASP A 95 -10.32 14.23 -4.29
N ALA A 96 -9.20 14.94 -4.15
CA ALA A 96 -8.69 15.33 -2.84
C ALA A 96 -9.66 16.23 -2.05
N ALA A 97 -10.45 17.10 -2.69
CA ALA A 97 -11.41 17.94 -1.98
C ALA A 97 -12.57 17.10 -1.40
N GLN A 98 -13.13 16.20 -2.21
CA GLN A 98 -14.18 15.28 -1.77
C GLN A 98 -13.71 14.36 -0.62
N TRP A 99 -12.49 13.83 -0.73
CA TRP A 99 -11.86 13.05 0.33
C TRP A 99 -11.71 13.86 1.62
N ARG A 100 -11.20 15.10 1.53
CA ARG A 100 -11.04 15.99 2.68
C ARG A 100 -12.35 16.30 3.38
N ASP A 101 -13.42 16.60 2.64
CA ASP A 101 -14.73 16.91 3.21
C ASP A 101 -15.27 15.71 4.01
N ILE A 102 -15.17 14.50 3.46
CA ILE A 102 -15.61 13.26 4.11
C ILE A 102 -14.77 12.94 5.35
N ILE A 103 -13.44 13.01 5.23
CA ILE A 103 -12.52 12.72 6.35
C ILE A 103 -12.67 13.75 7.46
N THR A 104 -12.80 15.04 7.12
CA THR A 104 -13.09 16.09 8.11
C THR A 104 -14.37 15.80 8.86
N ARG A 105 -15.46 15.43 8.16
CA ARG A 105 -16.72 15.15 8.84
C ARG A 105 -16.66 13.89 9.73
N ILE A 106 -15.91 12.86 9.33
CA ILE A 106 -15.64 11.69 10.19
C ILE A 106 -14.81 12.10 11.41
N GLN A 107 -13.75 12.90 11.21
CA GLN A 107 -12.84 13.36 12.26
C GLN A 107 -13.55 14.21 13.30
N ASP A 108 -14.38 15.16 12.88
CA ASP A 108 -15.20 16.01 13.75
C ASP A 108 -16.10 15.14 14.65
N ILE A 109 -16.88 14.22 14.06
CA ILE A 109 -17.79 13.34 14.79
C ILE A 109 -17.02 12.39 15.71
N ALA A 110 -15.85 11.89 15.27
CA ALA A 110 -14.97 11.08 16.10
C ALA A 110 -14.51 11.85 17.34
N MET A 111 -14.01 13.08 17.19
CA MET A 111 -13.53 13.90 18.30
C MET A 111 -14.67 14.40 19.21
N GLU A 112 -15.85 14.71 18.65
CA GLU A 112 -17.08 15.02 19.40
C GLU A 112 -17.48 13.89 20.37
N GLU A 113 -17.47 12.64 19.89
CA GLU A 113 -17.96 11.48 20.66
C GLU A 113 -16.84 10.73 21.41
N ASN A 114 -15.57 10.99 21.12
CA ASN A 114 -14.38 10.34 21.70
C ASN A 114 -13.53 11.31 22.55
N ASP A 115 -14.17 12.30 23.17
CA ASP A 115 -13.55 13.16 24.19
C ASP A 115 -12.30 13.93 23.68
N GLY A 116 -12.34 14.32 22.40
CA GLY A 116 -11.24 15.02 21.71
C GLY A 116 -10.13 14.11 21.17
N ILE A 117 -10.23 12.79 21.30
CA ILE A 117 -9.23 11.86 20.76
C ILE A 117 -9.42 11.74 19.23
N PRO A 118 -8.42 12.10 18.42
CA PRO A 118 -8.51 12.00 16.96
C PRO A 118 -8.57 10.55 16.51
N MET A 119 -9.27 10.26 15.39
CA MET A 119 -9.04 9.00 14.66
C MET A 119 -7.78 9.13 13.78
N VAL A 120 -7.27 8.01 13.26
CA VAL A 120 -6.26 7.98 12.20
C VAL A 120 -6.84 7.26 10.98
N TYR A 121 -6.69 7.82 9.80
CA TYR A 121 -7.21 7.23 8.56
C TYR A 121 -6.09 6.59 7.74
N GLY A 122 -6.28 5.36 7.27
CA GLY A 122 -5.30 4.61 6.46
C GLY A 122 -5.81 4.27 5.04
N ILE A 123 -4.92 4.33 4.04
CA ILE A 123 -5.26 3.95 2.66
C ILE A 123 -4.06 3.35 1.91
N ASP A 124 -4.31 2.44 0.97
CA ASP A 124 -3.28 1.91 0.08
C ASP A 124 -2.76 3.02 -0.87
N THR A 125 -1.43 3.10 -1.04
CA THR A 125 -0.73 4.12 -1.85
C THR A 125 0.49 3.46 -2.49
N VAL A 126 0.25 2.38 -3.24
CA VAL A 126 1.28 1.38 -3.60
C VAL A 126 2.31 1.89 -4.61
N HIS A 127 1.87 2.72 -5.57
CA HIS A 127 2.74 3.28 -6.61
C HIS A 127 2.25 4.68 -7.02
N GLY A 128 2.08 5.52 -6.01
CA GLY A 128 1.31 6.75 -6.08
C GLY A 128 -0.07 6.60 -5.40
N ALA A 129 -0.79 7.72 -5.29
CA ALA A 129 -2.07 7.81 -4.59
C ALA A 129 -3.24 7.28 -5.46
N GLY A 130 -3.20 5.99 -5.80
CA GLY A 130 -4.07 5.37 -6.82
C GLY A 130 -5.58 5.36 -6.54
N PHE A 131 -6.01 5.62 -5.30
CA PHE A 131 -7.42 5.75 -4.91
C PHE A 131 -7.91 7.20 -4.77
N ILE A 132 -7.07 8.17 -5.13
CA ILE A 132 -7.40 9.61 -5.14
C ILE A 132 -7.34 10.09 -6.59
N LEU A 133 -8.44 10.65 -7.09
CA LEU A 133 -8.51 11.13 -8.47
C LEU A 133 -7.55 12.30 -8.70
N ASN A 134 -6.99 12.35 -9.92
CA ASN A 134 -6.01 13.34 -10.38
C ASN A 134 -4.64 13.32 -9.67
N SER A 135 -4.31 12.24 -8.95
CA SER A 135 -2.97 12.02 -8.41
C SER A 135 -1.91 11.74 -9.49
N THR A 136 -0.65 11.68 -9.06
CA THR A 136 0.48 11.16 -9.82
C THR A 136 0.59 9.65 -9.59
N MET A 137 0.55 8.88 -10.69
CA MET A 137 0.80 7.44 -10.70
C MET A 137 2.21 7.17 -11.20
N PHE A 138 2.87 6.17 -10.63
CA PHE A 138 4.16 5.65 -11.05
C PHE A 138 4.00 4.25 -11.66
N GLY A 139 5.07 3.72 -12.27
CA GLY A 139 5.17 2.28 -12.46
C GLY A 139 5.13 1.56 -11.11
N ALA A 140 4.76 0.28 -11.10
CA ALA A 140 4.71 -0.49 -9.86
C ALA A 140 6.09 -0.58 -9.19
N GLN A 141 6.17 -1.02 -7.93
CA GLN A 141 7.46 -1.11 -7.22
C GLN A 141 8.51 -1.94 -7.98
N LEU A 142 8.11 -2.95 -8.75
CA LEU A 142 9.01 -3.73 -9.60
C LEU A 142 9.66 -2.89 -10.72
N ASN A 143 8.96 -1.87 -11.24
CA ASN A 143 9.53 -0.87 -12.14
C ASN A 143 10.54 0.02 -11.40
N GLY A 144 10.22 0.44 -10.18
CA GLY A 144 11.15 1.17 -9.31
C GLY A 144 12.45 0.39 -9.08
N ALA A 145 12.35 -0.90 -8.77
CA ALA A 145 13.50 -1.80 -8.65
C ALA A 145 14.30 -1.92 -9.95
N ALA A 146 13.63 -2.08 -11.09
CA ALA A 146 14.27 -2.22 -12.40
C ALA A 146 15.09 -0.98 -12.84
N SER A 147 14.79 0.21 -12.29
CA SER A 147 15.60 1.42 -12.51
C SER A 147 16.97 1.38 -11.82
N PHE A 148 17.13 0.57 -10.76
CA PHE A 148 18.26 0.61 -9.81
C PHE A 148 18.54 2.01 -9.22
N ASN A 149 17.54 2.90 -9.24
CA ASN A 149 17.68 4.30 -8.84
C ASN A 149 16.85 4.60 -7.57
N PRO A 150 17.47 4.55 -6.37
CA PRO A 150 16.76 4.78 -5.11
C PRO A 150 16.24 6.22 -4.97
N ASP A 151 16.84 7.21 -5.64
CA ASP A 151 16.35 8.60 -5.61
C ASP A 151 14.98 8.71 -6.28
N LEU A 152 14.72 7.96 -7.36
CA LEU A 152 13.40 7.91 -8.00
C LEU A 152 12.37 7.16 -7.15
N VAL A 153 12.78 6.10 -6.43
CA VAL A 153 11.90 5.38 -5.49
C VAL A 153 11.55 6.26 -4.28
N TYR A 154 12.50 7.05 -3.77
CA TYR A 154 12.23 8.09 -2.77
C TYR A 154 11.22 9.12 -3.29
N GLU A 155 11.39 9.63 -4.51
CA GLU A 155 10.45 10.58 -5.10
C GLU A 155 9.04 9.98 -5.31
N MET A 156 8.92 8.72 -5.71
CA MET A 156 7.64 7.99 -5.76
C MET A 156 6.97 7.96 -4.39
N GLY A 157 7.70 7.63 -3.32
CA GLY A 157 7.21 7.64 -1.95
C GLY A 157 6.81 9.04 -1.47
N ARG A 158 7.64 10.05 -1.75
CA ARG A 158 7.40 11.47 -1.41
C ARG A 158 6.13 12.00 -2.07
N ILE A 159 5.94 11.73 -3.36
CA ILE A 159 4.80 12.20 -4.14
C ILE A 159 3.53 11.43 -3.78
N GLY A 160 3.61 10.11 -3.61
CA GLY A 160 2.50 9.30 -3.09
C GLY A 160 2.01 9.80 -1.73
N ALA A 161 2.94 10.06 -0.80
CA ALA A 161 2.61 10.62 0.51
C ALA A 161 2.05 12.06 0.43
N GLN A 162 2.55 12.90 -0.47
CA GLN A 162 2.02 14.26 -0.72
C GLN A 162 0.57 14.20 -1.21
N ASP A 163 0.30 13.42 -2.26
CA ASP A 163 -1.02 13.30 -2.88
C ASP A 163 -2.04 12.63 -1.93
N THR A 164 -1.61 11.65 -1.12
CA THR A 164 -2.45 11.04 -0.08
C THR A 164 -2.72 12.00 1.08
N ARG A 165 -1.73 12.79 1.51
CA ARG A 165 -1.91 13.82 2.54
C ARG A 165 -2.78 14.97 2.05
N ALA A 166 -2.75 15.31 0.76
CA ALA A 166 -3.65 16.28 0.14
C ALA A 166 -5.13 15.89 0.35
N ALA A 167 -5.46 14.61 0.19
CA ALA A 167 -6.79 14.05 0.47
C ALA A 167 -7.17 14.05 1.98
N GLY A 168 -6.28 14.49 2.88
CA GLY A 168 -6.50 14.50 4.33
C GLY A 168 -6.12 13.20 5.04
N ILE A 169 -5.52 12.24 4.33
CA ILE A 169 -5.20 10.92 4.87
C ILE A 169 -3.76 10.91 5.39
N PRO A 170 -3.53 10.66 6.71
CA PRO A 170 -2.20 10.76 7.31
C PRO A 170 -1.38 9.45 7.31
N TRP A 171 -1.96 8.31 6.93
CA TRP A 171 -1.32 6.99 7.02
C TRP A 171 -1.51 6.19 5.71
N VAL A 172 -0.43 5.55 5.25
CA VAL A 172 -0.40 4.77 4.00
C VAL A 172 -0.12 3.28 4.24
N PHE A 173 -0.86 2.41 3.56
CA PHE A 173 -0.60 0.97 3.39
C PHE A 173 0.14 0.66 2.07
N GLY A 174 0.68 1.68 1.41
CA GLY A 174 1.44 1.53 0.17
C GLY A 174 2.77 0.75 0.18
N PRO A 175 3.43 0.37 1.29
CA PRO A 175 4.83 -0.05 1.19
C PRO A 175 5.03 -1.58 1.13
N ILE A 176 5.09 -2.20 -0.06
CA ILE A 176 5.24 -3.67 -0.19
C ILE A 176 6.69 -4.09 -0.53
N LEU A 177 7.53 -4.39 0.46
CA LEU A 177 8.94 -4.80 0.22
C LEU A 177 9.09 -6.15 -0.52
N GLU A 178 8.28 -7.16 -0.20
CA GLU A 178 8.83 -8.50 0.01
C GLU A 178 9.23 -9.37 -1.17
N ILE A 179 10.24 -10.19 -0.91
CA ILE A 179 11.04 -10.95 -1.87
C ILE A 179 10.15 -11.83 -2.76
N ALA A 180 10.03 -11.46 -4.03
CA ALA A 180 9.29 -12.21 -5.03
C ALA A 180 10.05 -13.46 -5.50
N SER A 181 10.28 -14.42 -4.60
CA SER A 181 11.01 -15.68 -4.89
C SER A 181 10.25 -16.65 -5.81
N ASN A 182 9.03 -16.31 -6.23
CA ASN A 182 8.22 -17.12 -7.13
C ASN A 182 7.35 -16.20 -8.03
N PRO A 183 7.61 -16.11 -9.35
CA PRO A 183 6.88 -15.22 -10.25
C PRO A 183 5.42 -15.64 -10.50
N LEU A 184 4.96 -16.76 -9.92
CA LEU A 184 3.55 -17.16 -9.95
C LEU A 184 2.69 -16.47 -8.87
N TRP A 185 3.27 -15.75 -7.90
CA TRP A 185 2.48 -14.97 -6.94
C TRP A 185 1.88 -13.73 -7.64
N PRO A 186 0.53 -13.58 -7.72
CA PRO A 186 -0.12 -12.49 -8.46
C PRO A 186 0.26 -11.06 -8.03
N ARG A 187 0.90 -10.87 -6.86
CA ARG A 187 1.33 -9.55 -6.37
C ARG A 187 2.84 -9.30 -6.56
N THR A 188 3.53 -10.11 -7.36
CA THR A 188 4.97 -9.93 -7.70
C THR A 188 5.31 -8.50 -8.15
N TYR A 189 4.43 -7.84 -8.90
CA TYR A 189 4.61 -6.47 -9.38
C TYR A 189 4.63 -5.41 -8.25
N GLU A 190 4.02 -5.70 -7.10
CA GLU A 190 3.96 -4.83 -5.91
C GLU A 190 5.28 -4.85 -5.12
N THR A 191 6.18 -5.78 -5.42
CA THR A 191 7.46 -5.97 -4.72
C THR A 191 8.61 -5.20 -5.35
N PHE A 192 9.75 -5.08 -4.67
CA PHE A 192 11.01 -4.65 -5.30
C PHE A 192 11.81 -5.81 -5.93
N GLY A 193 11.19 -6.95 -6.20
CA GLY A 193 11.78 -8.10 -6.90
C GLY A 193 12.34 -9.20 -5.98
N GLU A 194 13.26 -10.01 -6.52
CA GLU A 194 13.71 -11.27 -5.91
C GLU A 194 15.01 -11.18 -5.08
N ASP A 195 15.73 -10.05 -5.11
CA ASP A 195 17.01 -9.89 -4.38
C ASP A 195 16.83 -9.15 -3.04
N PRO A 196 17.08 -9.80 -1.88
CA PRO A 196 16.98 -9.16 -0.58
C PRO A 196 17.89 -7.95 -0.37
N HIS A 197 19.01 -7.82 -1.09
CA HIS A 197 19.84 -6.62 -0.99
C HIS A 197 19.20 -5.44 -1.71
N LEU A 198 18.80 -5.59 -2.97
CA LEU A 198 18.06 -4.57 -3.73
C LEU A 198 16.77 -4.19 -3.00
N VAL A 199 16.00 -5.17 -2.52
CA VAL A 199 14.79 -4.92 -1.72
C VAL A 199 15.14 -4.15 -0.44
N SER A 200 16.22 -4.47 0.28
CA SER A 200 16.62 -3.70 1.47
C SER A 200 17.05 -2.26 1.15
N VAL A 201 17.65 -2.02 -0.02
CA VAL A 201 18.06 -0.67 -0.48
C VAL A 201 16.85 0.16 -0.92
N MET A 202 15.89 -0.45 -1.59
CA MET A 202 14.64 0.22 -2.00
C MET A 202 13.66 0.38 -0.83
N ALA A 203 13.73 -0.52 0.16
CA ALA A 203 12.89 -0.51 1.36
C ALA A 203 13.52 0.20 2.57
N ASP A 204 14.36 1.19 2.33
CA ASP A 204 14.91 2.14 3.31
C ASP A 204 13.97 3.38 3.44
N ALA A 205 12.65 3.32 3.74
CA ALA A 205 11.86 2.41 4.59
C ALA A 205 10.50 1.95 3.98
N VAL A 206 10.22 0.63 3.84
CA VAL A 206 8.94 0.06 3.30
C VAL A 206 8.62 -1.34 3.92
N THR A 207 7.35 -1.73 4.23
CA THR A 207 6.95 -2.99 4.96
C THR A 207 5.52 -3.59 4.76
N PRO A 208 5.37 -4.86 4.27
CA PRO A 208 4.16 -5.71 4.21
C PRO A 208 4.19 -6.84 5.28
N THR A 209 4.12 -8.20 5.11
CA THR A 209 4.47 -9.22 4.07
C THR A 209 3.34 -9.60 3.07
N GLY A 210 3.64 -10.39 2.02
CA GLY A 210 2.63 -11.09 1.22
C GLY A 210 3.14 -12.39 0.54
N HIS A 211 2.24 -13.36 0.30
CA HIS A 211 2.36 -14.48 -0.68
C HIS A 211 1.00 -15.24 -0.72
N ASP A 212 0.11 -14.91 -1.67
CA ASP A 212 -1.30 -14.63 -1.29
C ASP A 212 -2.03 -15.72 -0.48
N GLN A 213 -1.98 -15.54 0.84
CA GLN A 213 -2.58 -16.37 1.90
C GLN A 213 -2.06 -17.82 2.04
N ASP A 214 -1.05 -18.25 1.28
CA ASP A 214 -0.55 -19.63 1.32
C ASP A 214 0.56 -19.85 2.38
N GLN A 215 0.89 -21.10 2.65
CA GLN A 215 1.94 -21.50 3.60
C GLN A 215 3.34 -21.42 2.97
N VAL A 216 4.30 -20.85 3.70
CA VAL A 216 5.73 -20.94 3.40
C VAL A 216 6.44 -21.94 4.33
N GLN A 217 7.38 -22.70 3.78
CA GLN A 217 8.32 -23.55 4.52
C GLN A 217 9.72 -22.95 4.37
N ILE A 218 10.30 -22.49 5.47
CA ILE A 218 11.53 -21.69 5.48
C ILE A 218 12.38 -21.97 6.72
N SER A 219 13.70 -21.99 6.59
CA SER A 219 14.59 -22.13 7.74
C SER A 219 14.68 -20.81 8.51
N ASP A 220 14.90 -20.88 9.84
CA ASP A 220 15.17 -19.68 10.64
C ASP A 220 16.39 -18.89 10.09
N PHE A 221 17.37 -19.56 9.46
CA PHE A 221 18.50 -18.90 8.80
C PHE A 221 18.05 -18.04 7.61
N ASP A 222 17.25 -18.61 6.70
CA ASP A 222 16.80 -17.92 5.50
C ASP A 222 15.81 -16.79 5.84
N LEU A 223 14.89 -17.04 6.78
CA LEU A 223 13.96 -16.04 7.30
C LEU A 223 14.71 -14.81 7.82
N LEU A 224 15.66 -15.01 8.74
CA LEU A 224 16.40 -13.92 9.37
C LEU A 224 17.41 -13.23 8.41
N ASN A 225 17.99 -13.97 7.45
CA ASN A 225 19.02 -13.42 6.57
C ASN A 225 18.51 -12.85 5.24
N TYR A 226 17.29 -13.18 4.82
CA TYR A 226 16.74 -12.68 3.55
C TYR A 226 15.45 -11.89 3.76
N PHE A 227 14.47 -12.45 4.46
CA PHE A 227 13.12 -11.88 4.54
C PHE A 227 13.00 -10.80 5.62
N VAL A 228 13.69 -10.95 6.76
CA VAL A 228 13.67 -9.96 7.86
C VAL A 228 14.54 -8.73 7.60
N ARG A 229 15.55 -8.82 6.70
CA ARG A 229 16.49 -7.71 6.47
C ARG A 229 15.81 -6.40 6.04
N PRO A 230 14.88 -6.40 5.07
CA PRO A 230 14.27 -5.15 4.65
C PRO A 230 13.34 -4.55 5.73
N PHE A 231 12.63 -5.37 6.53
CA PHE A 231 11.91 -4.87 7.71
C PHE A 231 12.86 -4.23 8.72
N LYS A 232 14.02 -4.85 8.98
CA LYS A 232 15.01 -4.28 9.89
C LYS A 232 15.51 -2.92 9.36
N ALA A 233 15.77 -2.81 8.06
CA ALA A 233 16.15 -1.54 7.44
C ALA A 233 15.05 -0.48 7.63
N ALA A 234 13.79 -0.81 7.34
CA ALA A 234 12.65 0.09 7.55
C ALA A 234 12.49 0.52 9.02
N ILE A 235 12.69 -0.39 9.98
CA ILE A 235 12.67 -0.11 11.42
C ILE A 235 13.83 0.81 11.81
N ASP A 236 15.06 0.53 11.35
CA ASP A 236 16.25 1.34 11.62
C ASP A 236 16.12 2.77 11.02
N ALA A 237 15.42 2.89 9.89
CA ALA A 237 15.08 4.16 9.24
C ALA A 237 13.87 4.90 9.87
N GLY A 238 13.18 4.28 10.84
CA GLY A 238 12.14 4.93 11.64
C GLY A 238 10.69 4.70 11.19
N ALA A 239 10.39 3.57 10.53
CA ALA A 239 9.02 3.19 10.16
C ALA A 239 8.06 3.19 11.38
N LEU A 240 6.99 3.99 11.32
CA LEU A 240 6.05 4.18 12.43
C LEU A 240 5.05 3.03 12.61
N THR A 241 4.78 2.28 11.54
CA THR A 241 3.82 1.16 11.53
C THR A 241 4.35 -0.04 10.74
N THR A 242 4.01 -1.25 11.16
CA THR A 242 4.14 -2.49 10.36
C THR A 242 2.78 -3.18 10.25
N MET A 243 2.57 -3.90 9.15
CA MET A 243 1.48 -4.88 9.01
C MET A 243 2.03 -6.28 9.29
N GLU A 244 1.17 -7.26 9.56
CA GLU A 244 1.48 -8.69 9.45
C GLU A 244 1.01 -9.19 8.07
N ASN A 245 0.62 -10.47 7.92
CA ASN A 245 0.18 -11.03 6.64
C ASN A 245 -0.64 -12.31 6.83
N TYR A 246 -1.54 -12.57 5.89
CA TYR A 246 -2.29 -13.80 5.69
C TYR A 246 -1.50 -15.13 5.67
N ILE A 247 -0.17 -15.15 5.49
CA ILE A 247 0.59 -16.42 5.31
C ILE A 247 0.76 -17.24 6.60
N SER A 248 1.03 -18.53 6.43
CA SER A 248 1.54 -19.40 7.50
C SER A 248 3.04 -19.67 7.35
N ILE A 249 3.85 -19.37 8.37
CA ILE A 249 5.28 -19.72 8.41
C ILE A 249 5.43 -21.07 9.11
N ASN A 250 5.98 -22.06 8.40
CA ASN A 250 6.22 -23.42 8.89
C ASN A 250 4.98 -24.11 9.50
N GLY A 251 3.78 -23.69 9.07
CA GLY A 251 2.49 -24.23 9.54
C GLY A 251 1.82 -23.44 10.67
N VAL A 252 2.35 -22.26 11.02
CA VAL A 252 1.75 -21.36 12.00
C VAL A 252 1.37 -20.04 11.30
N PRO A 253 0.07 -19.66 11.25
CA PRO A 253 -0.39 -18.39 10.70
C PRO A 253 0.30 -17.21 11.37
N VAL A 254 0.84 -16.25 10.61
CA VAL A 254 1.63 -15.14 11.17
C VAL A 254 0.85 -14.36 12.21
N ILE A 255 -0.44 -14.08 11.96
CA ILE A 255 -1.35 -13.41 12.92
C ILE A 255 -1.51 -14.13 14.28
N GLY A 256 -1.20 -15.43 14.36
CA GLY A 256 -1.15 -16.22 15.60
C GLY A 256 0.26 -16.61 16.05
N ASN A 257 1.32 -16.13 15.37
CA ASN A 257 2.67 -16.63 15.53
C ASN A 257 3.49 -15.82 16.54
N HIS A 258 3.51 -16.30 17.79
CA HIS A 258 4.28 -15.73 18.90
C HIS A 258 5.78 -15.53 18.59
N ARG A 259 6.41 -16.46 17.84
CA ARG A 259 7.85 -16.34 17.50
C ARG A 259 8.13 -15.14 16.59
N ILE A 260 7.16 -14.75 15.76
CA ILE A 260 7.32 -13.68 14.77
C ILE A 260 6.85 -12.35 15.35
N LEU A 261 5.62 -12.31 15.86
CA LEU A 261 4.97 -11.05 16.23
C LEU A 261 5.24 -10.61 17.67
N GLU A 262 5.67 -11.49 18.57
CA GLU A 262 6.14 -11.09 19.90
C GLU A 262 7.67 -11.18 19.97
N VAL A 263 8.26 -12.39 19.89
CA VAL A 263 9.71 -12.57 20.11
C VAL A 263 10.53 -11.81 19.07
N LEU A 264 10.39 -12.10 17.77
CA LEU A 264 11.19 -11.42 16.76
C LEU A 264 10.88 -9.92 16.67
N LEU A 265 9.61 -9.53 16.60
CA LEU A 265 9.22 -8.13 16.41
C LEU A 265 9.47 -7.26 17.65
N ARG A 266 9.04 -7.69 18.84
CA ARG A 266 9.05 -6.88 20.06
C ARG A 266 10.29 -7.10 20.94
N GLU A 267 10.85 -8.30 20.97
CA GLU A 267 12.05 -8.60 21.77
C GLU A 267 13.34 -8.42 20.96
N ASP A 268 13.52 -9.17 19.86
CA ASP A 268 14.79 -9.20 19.10
C ASP A 268 15.03 -7.92 18.26
N LEU A 269 14.00 -7.45 17.55
CA LEU A 269 14.04 -6.21 16.77
C LEU A 269 13.74 -4.96 17.61
N ALA A 270 13.27 -5.13 18.85
CA ALA A 270 12.86 -4.06 19.77
C ALA A 270 11.90 -3.04 19.13
N TYR A 271 11.01 -3.47 18.22
CA TYR A 271 10.14 -2.57 17.49
C TYR A 271 9.05 -1.98 18.38
N ASP A 272 9.07 -0.65 18.55
CA ASP A 272 8.08 0.07 19.36
C ASP A 272 7.05 0.87 18.55
N GLY A 273 7.11 0.82 17.22
CA GLY A 273 6.03 1.33 16.37
C GLY A 273 4.77 0.46 16.43
N MET A 274 3.69 0.90 15.80
CA MET A 274 2.39 0.23 15.87
C MET A 274 2.33 -0.98 14.92
N ALA A 275 1.79 -2.11 15.37
CA ALA A 275 1.54 -3.27 14.53
C ALA A 275 0.04 -3.45 14.26
N VAL A 276 -0.38 -3.45 12.99
CA VAL A 276 -1.77 -3.65 12.57
C VAL A 276 -1.96 -5.02 11.93
N SER A 277 -3.15 -5.60 12.03
CA SER A 277 -3.51 -6.78 11.24
C SER A 277 -3.83 -6.41 9.78
N ASP A 278 -3.67 -7.35 8.85
CA ASP A 278 -4.19 -7.28 7.50
C ASP A 278 -5.72 -7.48 7.54
N PHE A 279 -6.39 -7.24 6.42
CA PHE A 279 -7.82 -7.01 6.33
C PHE A 279 -8.64 -8.25 6.69
N GLY A 280 -9.20 -8.24 7.91
CA GLY A 280 -9.98 -9.33 8.47
C GLY A 280 -9.16 -10.52 8.99
N GLU A 281 -7.83 -10.39 9.09
CA GLU A 281 -6.95 -11.56 9.26
C GLU A 281 -7.05 -12.25 10.62
N ILE A 282 -7.43 -11.52 11.68
CA ILE A 282 -7.80 -12.16 12.95
C ILE A 282 -9.03 -13.07 12.76
N GLY A 283 -9.98 -12.72 11.89
CA GLY A 283 -11.09 -13.60 11.52
C GLY A 283 -10.66 -14.83 10.73
N SER A 284 -9.60 -14.74 9.92
CA SER A 284 -9.04 -15.86 9.16
C SER A 284 -8.52 -16.98 10.05
N MET A 285 -8.07 -16.69 11.28
CA MET A 285 -7.71 -17.73 12.26
C MET A 285 -8.83 -18.74 12.50
N ASN A 286 -10.10 -18.33 12.40
CA ASN A 286 -11.25 -19.22 12.43
C ASN A 286 -11.71 -19.66 11.03
N ASN A 287 -11.83 -18.71 10.09
CA ASN A 287 -12.53 -18.92 8.82
C ASN A 287 -11.68 -19.59 7.73
N PHE A 288 -10.36 -19.45 7.80
CA PHE A 288 -9.41 -19.94 6.79
C PHE A 288 -8.39 -20.91 7.39
N HIS A 289 -7.55 -20.45 8.32
CA HIS A 289 -6.46 -21.22 8.95
C HIS A 289 -6.92 -22.33 9.89
N ARG A 290 -8.16 -22.25 10.41
CA ARG A 290 -8.77 -23.23 11.33
C ARG A 290 -8.00 -23.46 12.65
N VAL A 291 -7.29 -22.44 13.12
CA VAL A 291 -6.53 -22.48 14.40
C VAL A 291 -7.33 -21.99 15.61
N ALA A 292 -8.40 -21.22 15.40
CA ALA A 292 -9.33 -20.76 16.45
C ALA A 292 -10.74 -21.34 16.25
N ARG A 293 -11.44 -21.70 17.34
CA ARG A 293 -12.79 -22.31 17.31
C ARG A 293 -13.90 -21.34 16.91
N ASP A 294 -13.74 -20.07 17.25
CA ASP A 294 -14.65 -18.97 16.89
C ASP A 294 -13.89 -17.63 16.86
N ALA A 295 -14.60 -16.56 16.48
CA ALA A 295 -14.02 -15.21 16.39
C ALA A 295 -13.55 -14.64 17.75
N ASN A 296 -14.18 -14.99 18.87
CA ASN A 296 -13.76 -14.50 20.18
C ASN A 296 -12.45 -15.17 20.63
N GLU A 297 -12.29 -16.47 20.36
CA GLU A 297 -11.02 -17.16 20.59
C GLU A 297 -9.91 -16.58 19.70
N ALA A 298 -10.22 -16.24 18.44
CA ALA A 298 -9.26 -15.61 17.54
C ALA A 298 -8.79 -14.23 18.07
N VAL A 299 -9.73 -13.38 18.50
CA VAL A 299 -9.39 -12.11 19.17
C VAL A 299 -8.55 -12.36 20.42
N ARG A 300 -8.92 -13.34 21.25
CA ARG A 300 -8.14 -13.73 22.43
C ARG A 300 -6.72 -14.15 22.05
N PHE A 301 -6.51 -14.95 21.02
CA PHE A 301 -5.17 -15.36 20.59
C PHE A 301 -4.30 -14.17 20.21
N SER A 302 -4.82 -13.20 19.43
CA SER A 302 -4.05 -12.01 19.05
C SER A 302 -3.46 -11.27 20.26
N TYR A 303 -4.26 -10.82 21.23
CA TYR A 303 -3.76 -10.09 22.41
C TYR A 303 -3.36 -10.97 23.61
N THR A 304 -3.13 -12.27 23.42
CA THR A 304 -2.51 -13.14 24.45
C THR A 304 -1.26 -13.86 23.97
N HIS A 305 -1.02 -13.93 22.64
CA HIS A 305 0.12 -14.62 22.06
C HIS A 305 0.97 -13.75 21.11
N THR A 306 0.51 -12.56 20.68
CA THR A 306 1.24 -11.76 19.67
C THR A 306 1.36 -10.27 20.01
N GLY A 307 2.30 -9.61 19.33
CA GLY A 307 2.57 -8.19 19.45
C GLY A 307 1.67 -7.28 18.62
N ILE A 308 0.55 -7.78 18.06
CA ILE A 308 -0.42 -6.92 17.36
C ILE A 308 -0.96 -5.84 18.30
N ASP A 309 -1.24 -4.66 17.74
CA ASP A 309 -1.86 -3.54 18.43
C ASP A 309 -3.26 -3.23 17.91
N MET A 310 -3.47 -3.22 16.60
CA MET A 310 -4.72 -2.80 15.98
C MET A 310 -5.27 -3.90 15.06
N SER A 311 -6.58 -4.15 15.10
CA SER A 311 -7.24 -5.05 14.14
C SER A 311 -7.91 -4.26 13.01
N MET A 312 -7.58 -4.64 11.78
CA MET A 312 -8.23 -4.17 10.56
C MET A 312 -9.41 -5.09 10.20
N GLY A 313 -10.58 -4.50 9.98
CA GLY A 313 -11.77 -5.28 9.60
C GLY A 313 -12.89 -4.48 8.93
N PHE A 314 -13.95 -5.21 8.56
CA PHE A 314 -15.15 -4.65 7.94
C PHE A 314 -15.99 -3.79 8.90
N ASP A 315 -16.04 -4.15 10.18
CA ASP A 315 -16.93 -3.57 11.17
C ASP A 315 -16.32 -3.65 12.60
N SER A 316 -17.10 -3.25 13.60
CA SER A 316 -16.68 -3.24 15.02
C SER A 316 -16.94 -4.55 15.77
N THR A 317 -17.30 -5.66 15.11
CA THR A 317 -17.58 -6.95 15.80
C THR A 317 -16.39 -7.45 16.61
N TYR A 318 -15.17 -7.08 16.21
CA TYR A 318 -13.92 -7.26 16.94
C TYR A 318 -14.01 -6.86 18.43
N LEU A 319 -14.71 -5.76 18.73
CA LEU A 319 -14.87 -5.25 20.10
C LEU A 319 -15.64 -6.22 21.02
N ASN A 320 -16.42 -7.15 20.47
CA ASN A 320 -17.10 -8.16 21.29
C ASN A 320 -16.09 -9.13 21.90
N GLY A 321 -15.09 -9.55 21.12
CA GLY A 321 -14.02 -10.43 21.58
C GLY A 321 -13.11 -9.76 22.60
N THR A 322 -12.74 -8.49 22.39
CA THR A 322 -11.88 -7.76 23.35
C THR A 322 -12.61 -7.44 24.66
N LYS A 323 -13.91 -7.09 24.61
CA LYS A 323 -14.75 -6.95 25.81
C LYS A 323 -14.89 -8.27 26.57
N LEU A 324 -15.02 -9.40 25.87
CA LEU A 324 -15.07 -10.71 26.50
C LEU A 324 -13.73 -11.09 27.15
N LEU A 325 -12.61 -10.85 26.45
CA LEU A 325 -11.26 -11.07 26.97
C LEU A 325 -11.04 -10.34 28.30
N ILE A 326 -11.35 -9.05 28.38
CA ILE A 326 -11.16 -8.28 29.63
C ILE A 326 -12.13 -8.70 30.74
N LYS A 327 -13.32 -9.20 30.40
CA LYS A 327 -14.26 -9.75 31.38
C LYS A 327 -13.78 -11.09 31.97
N GLU A 328 -13.13 -11.94 31.17
CA GLU A 328 -12.73 -13.30 31.56
C GLU A 328 -11.26 -13.43 32.00
N SER A 329 -10.40 -12.50 31.57
CA SER A 329 -8.95 -12.49 31.84
C SER A 329 -8.46 -11.03 31.97
N PRO A 330 -8.90 -10.28 33.01
CA PRO A 330 -8.60 -8.86 33.18
C PRO A 330 -7.11 -8.54 33.33
N GLU A 331 -6.27 -9.52 33.65
CA GLU A 331 -4.80 -9.39 33.69
C GLU A 331 -4.19 -8.91 32.37
N TYR A 332 -4.85 -9.17 31.22
CA TYR A 332 -4.40 -8.69 29.91
C TYR A 332 -4.75 -7.22 29.64
N PHE A 333 -5.47 -6.51 30.52
CA PHE A 333 -5.83 -5.12 30.26
C PHE A 333 -4.62 -4.19 30.11
N ASN A 334 -3.53 -4.45 30.84
CA ASN A 334 -2.28 -3.70 30.65
C ASN A 334 -1.66 -3.93 29.27
N ARG A 335 -1.67 -5.17 28.76
CA ARG A 335 -1.20 -5.49 27.39
C ARG A 335 -2.03 -4.74 26.33
N LEU A 336 -3.33 -4.55 26.55
CA LEU A 336 -4.17 -3.73 25.67
C LEU A 336 -3.85 -2.23 25.80
N LYS A 337 -3.52 -1.74 26.99
CA LYS A 337 -3.01 -0.38 27.18
C LYS A 337 -1.69 -0.15 26.45
N ASP A 338 -0.78 -1.12 26.43
CA ASP A 338 0.48 -1.01 25.67
C ASP A 338 0.22 -0.85 24.16
N SER A 339 -0.79 -1.52 23.62
CA SER A 339 -1.23 -1.33 22.24
C SER A 339 -1.90 0.02 22.00
N ALA A 340 -2.81 0.44 22.88
CA ALA A 340 -3.38 1.77 22.82
C ALA A 340 -2.29 2.86 22.89
N ARG A 341 -1.23 2.64 23.68
CA ARG A 341 -0.08 3.55 23.80
C ARG A 341 0.64 3.73 22.47
N ARG A 342 0.90 2.65 21.71
CA ARG A 342 1.53 2.73 20.38
C ARG A 342 0.62 3.42 19.35
N ILE A 343 -0.68 3.19 19.43
CA ILE A 343 -1.67 3.83 18.56
C ILE A 343 -1.80 5.34 18.86
N ILE A 344 -1.75 5.73 20.14
CA ILE A 344 -1.76 7.14 20.56
C ILE A 344 -0.40 7.81 20.24
N LYS A 345 0.74 7.12 20.42
CA LYS A 345 2.07 7.56 19.99
C LYS A 345 2.09 7.90 18.50
N LEU A 346 1.57 7.00 17.64
CA LEU A 346 1.42 7.24 16.20
C LEU A 346 0.62 8.52 15.92
N LYS A 347 -0.53 8.71 16.59
CA LYS A 347 -1.37 9.92 16.41
C LYS A 347 -0.68 11.21 16.83
N LEU A 348 0.15 11.17 17.88
CA LEU A 348 0.98 12.31 18.30
C LEU A 348 2.12 12.58 17.31
N GLN A 349 2.81 11.54 16.83
CA GLN A 349 3.87 11.65 15.82
C GLN A 349 3.35 12.20 14.47
N LEU A 350 2.10 11.88 14.12
CA LEU A 350 1.37 12.43 12.97
C LEU A 350 0.75 13.82 13.22
N GLY A 351 0.84 14.35 14.45
CA GLY A 351 0.31 15.67 14.82
C GLY A 351 -1.22 15.79 14.85
N LEU A 352 -1.95 14.67 14.91
CA LEU A 352 -3.41 14.64 14.71
C LEU A 352 -4.23 15.24 15.86
N TYR A 353 -3.61 15.51 17.01
CA TYR A 353 -4.24 16.26 18.09
C TYR A 353 -4.28 17.77 17.82
N ASP A 354 -3.28 18.30 17.08
CA ASP A 354 -3.19 19.72 16.73
C ASP A 354 -3.75 20.02 15.33
N ASN A 355 -3.55 19.10 14.39
CA ASN A 355 -4.03 19.19 13.01
C ASN A 355 -4.73 17.87 12.60
N PRO A 356 -6.02 17.70 12.95
CA PRO A 356 -6.73 16.43 12.78
C PRO A 356 -6.90 15.95 11.32
N VAL A 357 -6.78 16.85 10.33
CA VAL A 357 -6.89 16.54 8.90
C VAL A 357 -5.77 17.26 8.13
N PRO A 358 -4.53 16.72 8.15
CA PRO A 358 -3.37 17.40 7.60
C PRO A 358 -3.44 17.59 6.07
N GLY A 359 -2.50 18.35 5.52
CA GLY A 359 -2.25 18.44 4.07
C GLY A 359 -3.17 19.32 3.22
N ALA A 360 -3.93 20.24 3.81
CA ALA A 360 -4.74 21.21 3.03
C ALA A 360 -3.92 22.00 1.99
N ASN A 361 -2.64 22.25 2.27
CA ASN A 361 -1.72 22.95 1.36
C ASN A 361 -1.22 22.06 0.20
N ASP A 362 -1.23 20.73 0.36
CA ASP A 362 -0.71 19.80 -0.65
C ASP A 362 -1.66 19.64 -1.84
N VAL A 363 -2.94 19.97 -1.68
CA VAL A 363 -3.95 19.99 -2.77
C VAL A 363 -3.49 20.87 -3.94
N ALA A 364 -2.75 21.95 -3.67
CA ALA A 364 -2.19 22.84 -4.71
C ALA A 364 -0.86 22.33 -5.31
N LEU A 365 -0.26 21.29 -4.73
CA LEU A 365 1.00 20.66 -5.17
C LEU A 365 0.76 19.38 -5.98
N MET A 366 -0.39 18.72 -5.79
CA MET A 366 -0.75 17.48 -6.47
C MET A 366 -0.52 17.55 -7.98
N ARG A 367 0.18 16.52 -8.50
CA ARG A 367 0.35 16.31 -9.94
C ARG A 367 0.90 17.53 -10.67
N ASN A 368 1.81 18.25 -10.02
CA ASN A 368 2.55 19.34 -10.65
C ASN A 368 3.51 18.80 -11.74
N ASN A 369 4.10 19.70 -12.54
CA ASN A 369 4.95 19.29 -13.66
C ASN A 369 6.22 18.52 -13.24
N ASP A 370 6.78 18.76 -12.05
CA ASP A 370 7.92 17.99 -11.55
C ASP A 370 7.48 16.59 -11.15
N ASP A 371 6.37 16.44 -10.43
CA ASP A 371 5.82 15.14 -10.04
C ASP A 371 5.53 14.25 -11.27
N VAL A 372 4.91 14.82 -12.31
CA VAL A 372 4.67 14.15 -13.60
C VAL A 372 5.99 13.80 -14.30
N GLN A 373 7.01 14.65 -14.19
CA GLN A 373 8.34 14.39 -14.75
C GLN A 373 9.05 13.25 -14.00
N LYS A 374 8.94 13.16 -12.67
CA LYS A 374 9.48 12.03 -11.88
C LYS A 374 8.83 10.70 -12.26
N SER A 375 7.51 10.68 -12.45
CA SER A 375 6.79 9.51 -12.94
C SER A 375 7.28 9.07 -14.32
N LEU A 376 7.45 10.03 -15.24
CA LEU A 376 7.97 9.78 -16.58
C LEU A 376 9.44 9.30 -16.58
N ASP A 377 10.27 9.81 -15.69
CA ASP A 377 11.68 9.40 -15.58
C ASP A 377 11.82 8.00 -14.96
N MET A 378 11.02 7.67 -13.93
CA MET A 378 10.93 6.28 -13.44
C MET A 378 10.43 5.33 -14.53
N ALA A 379 9.41 5.71 -15.30
CA ALA A 379 8.93 4.90 -16.42
C ALA A 379 10.05 4.65 -17.44
N ARG A 380 10.85 5.67 -17.78
CA ARG A 380 12.00 5.54 -18.71
C ARG A 380 13.11 4.66 -18.17
N GLU A 381 13.53 4.84 -16.91
CA GLU A 381 14.63 4.07 -16.32
C GLU A 381 14.23 2.62 -16.00
N SER A 382 12.94 2.33 -15.81
CA SER A 382 12.44 0.96 -15.57
C SER A 382 12.34 0.05 -16.80
N ILE A 383 12.49 0.58 -18.03
CA ILE A 383 12.34 -0.22 -19.26
C ILE A 383 13.61 -1.04 -19.51
N VAL A 384 13.51 -2.35 -19.26
CA VAL A 384 14.61 -3.30 -19.48
C VAL A 384 14.66 -3.77 -20.94
N LEU A 385 15.74 -3.42 -21.64
CA LEU A 385 16.01 -3.91 -23.01
C LEU A 385 16.53 -5.36 -22.98
N LEU A 386 15.62 -6.33 -23.09
CA LEU A 386 15.96 -7.76 -23.06
C LEU A 386 16.72 -8.25 -24.30
N GLN A 387 16.41 -7.72 -25.50
CA GLN A 387 17.02 -8.15 -26.76
C GLN A 387 17.01 -7.02 -27.79
N ASN A 388 18.10 -6.87 -28.55
CA ASN A 388 18.20 -5.93 -29.68
C ASN A 388 19.01 -6.54 -30.83
N ASN A 389 18.42 -7.51 -31.53
CA ASN A 389 19.07 -8.16 -32.67
C ASN A 389 19.34 -7.14 -33.79
N ASP A 390 20.47 -7.31 -34.48
CA ASP A 390 20.90 -6.48 -35.61
C ASP A 390 20.95 -4.97 -35.34
N SER A 391 20.96 -4.56 -34.07
CA SER A 391 20.83 -3.15 -33.62
C SER A 391 19.55 -2.47 -34.16
N THR A 392 18.44 -3.21 -34.20
CA THR A 392 17.12 -2.75 -34.68
C THR A 392 16.61 -1.51 -33.95
N LEU A 393 16.86 -1.41 -32.64
CA LEU A 393 16.56 -0.23 -31.83
C LEU A 393 17.80 0.67 -31.68
N PRO A 394 17.65 2.01 -31.72
CA PRO A 394 16.38 2.76 -31.78
C PRO A 394 15.80 2.91 -33.20
N ILE A 395 14.48 2.85 -33.32
CA ILE A 395 13.77 3.09 -34.58
C ILE A 395 13.71 4.61 -34.88
N PRO A 396 14.04 5.08 -36.09
CA PRO A 396 13.90 6.49 -36.46
C PRO A 396 12.44 6.96 -36.45
N THR A 397 12.18 8.17 -35.93
CA THR A 397 10.81 8.72 -35.84
C THR A 397 10.16 9.02 -37.19
N THR A 398 10.93 9.02 -38.27
CA THR A 398 10.45 9.21 -39.65
C THR A 398 9.95 7.92 -40.32
N THR A 399 10.23 6.76 -39.72
CA THR A 399 9.97 5.43 -40.28
C THR A 399 8.52 5.00 -40.09
N LYS A 400 7.94 4.31 -41.08
CA LYS A 400 6.57 3.79 -40.96
C LYS A 400 6.49 2.59 -40.02
N VAL A 401 5.64 2.68 -39.00
CA VAL A 401 5.43 1.64 -37.99
C VAL A 401 3.99 1.17 -37.96
N PHE A 402 3.79 -0.14 -37.93
CA PHE A 402 2.51 -0.76 -37.57
C PHE A 402 2.51 -1.07 -36.08
N LEU A 403 1.61 -0.45 -35.33
CA LEU A 403 1.40 -0.68 -33.89
C LEU A 403 0.21 -1.62 -33.67
N THR A 404 0.39 -2.65 -32.84
CA THR A 404 -0.64 -3.65 -32.54
C THR A 404 -0.53 -4.19 -31.11
N GLY A 405 -1.46 -5.08 -30.72
CA GLY A 405 -1.53 -5.70 -29.40
C GLY A 405 -2.53 -5.02 -28.46
N HIS A 406 -3.12 -5.80 -27.55
CA HIS A 406 -4.24 -5.39 -26.70
C HIS A 406 -3.90 -4.29 -25.69
N SER A 407 -2.62 -4.13 -25.33
CA SER A 407 -2.16 -3.11 -24.37
C SER A 407 -1.66 -1.82 -25.04
N ALA A 408 -1.56 -1.77 -26.38
CA ALA A 408 -1.03 -0.61 -27.10
C ALA A 408 -1.80 0.69 -26.86
N HIS A 409 -3.13 0.60 -26.68
CA HIS A 409 -4.00 1.74 -26.36
C HIS A 409 -4.85 1.47 -25.11
N ASN A 410 -4.21 0.97 -24.05
CA ASN A 410 -4.88 0.67 -22.79
C ASN A 410 -4.03 1.15 -21.60
N ILE A 411 -4.37 2.32 -21.05
CA ILE A 411 -3.67 2.94 -19.92
C ILE A 411 -3.81 2.06 -18.68
N GLY A 412 -4.99 1.50 -18.44
CA GLY A 412 -5.24 0.62 -17.30
C GLY A 412 -4.36 -0.63 -17.25
N ASN A 413 -4.13 -1.29 -18.40
CA ASN A 413 -3.17 -2.39 -18.50
C ASN A 413 -1.71 -1.96 -18.24
N GLN A 414 -1.36 -0.68 -18.47
CA GLN A 414 -0.02 -0.14 -18.16
C GLN A 414 0.11 0.22 -16.67
N CYS A 415 -0.99 0.55 -15.98
CA CYS A 415 -0.99 0.91 -14.57
C CYS A 415 -1.01 -0.33 -13.64
N GLY A 416 -1.78 -1.37 -13.98
CA GLY A 416 -1.89 -2.57 -13.15
C GLY A 416 -2.96 -2.49 -12.05
N GLY A 417 -2.84 -3.35 -11.04
CA GLY A 417 -3.67 -3.33 -9.83
C GLY A 417 -3.51 -2.03 -9.04
N TRP A 418 -4.29 -1.86 -7.97
CA TRP A 418 -4.24 -0.70 -7.06
C TRP A 418 -4.39 0.69 -7.73
N SER A 419 -4.85 0.70 -8.98
CA SER A 419 -5.00 1.87 -9.83
C SER A 419 -6.49 2.14 -10.07
N VAL A 420 -7.02 3.19 -9.42
CA VAL A 420 -8.45 3.57 -9.30
C VAL A 420 -9.31 2.56 -8.52
N ARG A 421 -9.05 1.26 -8.66
CA ARG A 421 -9.72 0.16 -7.94
C ARG A 421 -8.74 -0.99 -7.69
N TRP A 422 -9.01 -1.83 -6.69
CA TRP A 422 -8.12 -2.93 -6.26
C TRP A 422 -7.64 -3.84 -7.41
N PRO A 423 -8.52 -4.44 -8.24
CA PRO A 423 -8.08 -5.31 -9.34
C PRO A 423 -7.51 -4.55 -10.55
N GLY A 424 -7.40 -3.22 -10.49
CA GLY A 424 -7.04 -2.37 -11.63
C GLY A 424 -8.13 -2.26 -12.70
N TYR A 425 -8.06 -1.24 -13.54
CA TYR A 425 -9.03 -1.01 -14.62
C TYR A 425 -8.47 -1.41 -15.99
N THR A 426 -9.31 -1.88 -16.90
CA THR A 426 -8.93 -2.16 -18.30
C THR A 426 -9.65 -1.14 -19.17
N GLY A 427 -8.90 -0.24 -19.81
CA GLY A 427 -9.43 0.90 -20.57
C GLY A 427 -8.65 2.18 -20.29
N ASN A 428 -9.17 3.31 -20.80
CA ASN A 428 -8.56 4.64 -20.73
C ASN A 428 -9.44 5.64 -19.96
N GLU A 429 -10.73 5.32 -19.81
CA GLU A 429 -11.81 6.19 -19.34
C GLU A 429 -11.60 6.67 -17.90
N LEU A 430 -10.98 5.85 -17.05
CA LEU A 430 -10.66 6.18 -15.66
C LEU A 430 -9.28 6.84 -15.49
N PHE A 431 -8.55 7.05 -16.59
CA PHE A 431 -7.21 7.65 -16.60
C PHE A 431 -7.17 8.88 -17.53
N PRO A 432 -7.98 9.93 -17.26
CA PRO A 432 -8.14 11.08 -18.17
C PRO A 432 -6.86 11.88 -18.42
N ASN A 433 -5.84 11.71 -17.55
CA ASN A 433 -4.54 12.36 -17.65
C ASN A 433 -3.40 11.36 -17.93
N GLY A 434 -3.71 10.11 -18.28
CA GLY A 434 -2.73 9.10 -18.70
C GLY A 434 -2.40 9.23 -20.18
N ILE A 435 -1.31 8.60 -20.61
CA ILE A 435 -0.87 8.55 -22.01
C ILE A 435 -0.59 7.09 -22.32
N SER A 436 -1.31 6.51 -23.29
CA SER A 436 -1.03 5.15 -23.75
C SER A 436 0.16 5.08 -24.70
N VAL A 437 0.74 3.89 -24.88
CA VAL A 437 1.85 3.67 -25.84
C VAL A 437 1.50 4.20 -27.24
N LYS A 438 0.26 3.97 -27.71
CA LYS A 438 -0.26 4.53 -28.96
C LYS A 438 -0.18 6.05 -28.99
N GLU A 439 -0.71 6.73 -27.98
CA GLU A 439 -0.75 8.20 -27.94
C GLU A 439 0.66 8.80 -27.83
N GLY A 440 1.54 8.18 -27.04
CA GLY A 440 2.95 8.55 -26.96
C GLY A 440 3.68 8.38 -28.29
N MET A 441 3.45 7.27 -29.01
CA MET A 441 4.03 7.05 -30.34
C MET A 441 3.46 8.01 -31.39
N GLU A 442 2.15 8.26 -31.39
CA GLU A 442 1.51 9.23 -32.29
C GLU A 442 1.98 10.66 -32.02
N ALA A 443 2.22 11.04 -30.77
CA ALA A 443 2.79 12.34 -30.41
C ALA A 443 4.24 12.53 -30.91
N ILE A 444 5.00 11.43 -31.05
CA ILE A 444 6.41 11.46 -31.49
C ILE A 444 6.55 11.35 -33.03
N ALA A 445 5.77 10.47 -33.66
CA ALA A 445 5.93 10.07 -35.06
C ALA A 445 4.72 10.37 -35.97
N GLY A 446 3.60 10.83 -35.40
CA GLY A 446 2.44 11.32 -36.15
C GLY A 446 1.86 10.29 -37.13
N ASP A 447 1.68 10.71 -38.38
CA ASP A 447 1.11 9.92 -39.49
C ASP A 447 1.94 8.68 -39.87
N LYS A 448 3.13 8.48 -39.28
CA LYS A 448 3.96 7.31 -39.50
C LYS A 448 3.52 6.09 -38.68
N VAL A 449 2.68 6.28 -37.67
CA VAL A 449 2.11 5.20 -36.86
C VAL A 449 0.75 4.80 -37.41
N THR A 450 0.63 3.56 -37.89
CA THR A 450 -0.67 2.93 -38.18
C THR A 450 -1.04 2.02 -37.02
N TYR A 451 -2.20 2.20 -36.40
CA TYR A 451 -2.65 1.34 -35.28
C TYR A 451 -3.80 0.42 -35.69
N PHE A 452 -3.68 -0.86 -35.32
CA PHE A 452 -4.81 -1.80 -35.28
C PHE A 452 -4.55 -2.89 -34.24
N ASN A 453 -5.42 -3.00 -33.24
CA ASN A 453 -5.50 -4.20 -32.42
C ASN A 453 -6.61 -5.13 -32.93
N GLY A 454 -6.26 -6.40 -33.10
CA GLY A 454 -7.20 -7.49 -33.35
C GLY A 454 -6.88 -8.75 -32.55
N LEU A 455 -6.03 -8.61 -31.52
CA LEU A 455 -5.62 -9.64 -30.58
C LEU A 455 -6.34 -9.39 -29.25
N ASP A 456 -6.96 -10.43 -28.70
CA ASP A 456 -7.56 -10.42 -27.37
C ASP A 456 -6.49 -10.72 -26.30
N SER A 457 -6.78 -10.41 -25.05
CA SER A 457 -5.83 -10.55 -23.91
C SER A 457 -5.57 -11.99 -23.49
N ASP A 458 -6.43 -12.92 -23.89
CA ASP A 458 -6.24 -14.37 -23.74
C ASP A 458 -5.44 -15.00 -24.90
N GLY A 459 -5.03 -14.19 -25.89
CA GLY A 459 -4.30 -14.60 -27.08
C GLY A 459 -5.18 -14.96 -28.28
N ASN A 460 -6.51 -14.89 -28.17
CA ASN A 460 -7.41 -15.18 -29.28
C ASN A 460 -7.43 -14.04 -30.33
N TYR A 461 -7.79 -14.40 -31.56
CA TYR A 461 -8.04 -13.46 -32.66
C TYR A 461 -8.91 -14.13 -33.73
N SER A 462 -9.59 -13.33 -34.56
CA SER A 462 -10.32 -13.84 -35.72
C SER A 462 -9.45 -13.87 -36.99
N ASP A 463 -9.81 -14.71 -37.97
CA ASP A 463 -9.14 -14.71 -39.29
C ASP A 463 -9.22 -13.35 -40.00
N ALA A 464 -10.31 -12.60 -39.78
CA ALA A 464 -10.48 -11.25 -40.30
C ALA A 464 -9.50 -10.26 -39.64
N ASN A 465 -9.32 -10.36 -38.31
CA ASN A 465 -8.34 -9.58 -37.57
C ASN A 465 -6.91 -9.89 -38.02
N MET A 466 -6.57 -11.19 -38.15
CA MET A 466 -5.26 -11.64 -38.64
C MET A 466 -4.98 -11.18 -40.08
N THR A 467 -5.99 -11.19 -40.94
CA THR A 467 -5.88 -10.66 -42.32
C THR A 467 -5.61 -9.16 -42.32
N THR A 468 -6.35 -8.40 -41.49
CA THR A 468 -6.19 -6.95 -41.35
C THR A 468 -4.81 -6.57 -40.78
N ALA A 469 -4.35 -7.28 -39.74
CA ALA A 469 -3.02 -7.07 -39.16
C ALA A 469 -1.89 -7.35 -40.17
N LYS A 470 -2.00 -8.45 -40.95
CA LYS A 470 -1.05 -8.75 -42.04
C LYS A 470 -1.04 -7.68 -43.13
N GLN A 471 -2.19 -7.10 -43.46
CA GLN A 471 -2.27 -6.01 -44.42
C GLN A 471 -1.51 -4.78 -43.92
N TYR A 472 -1.74 -4.32 -42.69
CA TYR A 472 -1.00 -3.17 -42.14
C TYR A 472 0.49 -3.46 -41.94
N ALA A 473 0.86 -4.64 -41.45
CA ALA A 473 2.27 -5.05 -41.34
C ALA A 473 3.00 -4.99 -42.69
N SER A 474 2.35 -5.38 -43.80
CA SER A 474 2.96 -5.32 -45.14
C SER A 474 3.19 -3.89 -45.69
N GLN A 475 2.65 -2.87 -45.03
CA GLN A 475 2.75 -1.45 -45.41
C GLN A 475 3.70 -0.65 -44.51
N ALA A 476 4.21 -1.26 -43.45
CA ALA A 476 5.16 -0.69 -42.50
C ALA A 476 6.56 -1.28 -42.66
N GLU A 477 7.57 -0.54 -42.21
CA GLU A 477 8.96 -1.01 -42.15
C GLU A 477 9.21 -1.82 -40.87
N TYR A 478 8.54 -1.47 -39.77
CA TYR A 478 8.55 -2.22 -38.51
C TYR A 478 7.14 -2.49 -38.00
N THR A 479 6.97 -3.62 -37.30
CA THR A 479 5.78 -3.89 -36.46
C THR A 479 6.19 -3.84 -34.99
N ILE A 480 5.46 -3.07 -34.18
CA ILE A 480 5.60 -3.02 -32.72
C ILE A 480 4.33 -3.64 -32.13
N ALA A 481 4.50 -4.68 -31.32
CA ALA A 481 3.40 -5.37 -30.64
C ALA A 481 3.49 -5.10 -29.13
N VAL A 482 2.47 -4.45 -28.56
CA VAL A 482 2.37 -4.15 -27.13
C VAL A 482 1.40 -5.15 -26.49
N ILE A 483 1.97 -6.16 -25.86
CA ILE A 483 1.29 -7.28 -25.22
C ILE A 483 1.76 -7.41 -23.77
N GLY A 484 0.94 -8.01 -22.92
CA GLY A 484 1.27 -8.25 -21.52
C GLY A 484 0.13 -8.97 -20.82
N GLU A 485 -0.05 -8.66 -19.55
CA GLU A 485 -1.18 -9.15 -18.76
C GLU A 485 -2.29 -8.09 -18.62
N HIS A 486 -3.43 -8.54 -18.10
CA HIS A 486 -4.45 -7.64 -17.57
C HIS A 486 -4.01 -7.08 -16.21
N PRO A 487 -4.65 -5.99 -15.72
CA PRO A 487 -4.18 -5.26 -14.54
C PRO A 487 -4.08 -6.11 -13.27
N SER A 488 -4.92 -7.14 -13.13
CA SER A 488 -4.70 -8.21 -12.17
C SER A 488 -5.25 -9.55 -12.68
N ARG A 489 -4.65 -10.63 -12.17
CA ARG A 489 -5.16 -12.01 -12.22
C ARG A 489 -5.38 -12.56 -10.82
N LEU A 490 -5.82 -11.72 -9.89
CA LEU A 490 -6.28 -12.19 -8.58
C LEU A 490 -7.46 -13.14 -8.85
N PRO A 491 -7.39 -14.43 -8.46
CA PRO A 491 -8.49 -15.34 -8.68
C PRO A 491 -9.71 -14.81 -7.92
N ALA A 492 -10.83 -14.64 -8.62
CA ALA A 492 -12.09 -14.34 -7.98
C ALA A 492 -12.31 -15.36 -6.85
N ARG A 493 -12.46 -14.87 -5.61
CA ARG A 493 -12.53 -15.69 -4.39
C ARG A 493 -13.51 -16.85 -4.63
N ARG A 494 -13.00 -18.09 -4.55
CA ARG A 494 -13.79 -19.32 -4.65
C ARG A 494 -14.29 -19.76 -3.28
#